data_AF-A0A1G5SET7-F1
#
_entry.id   AF-A0A1G5SET7-F1
#
_cell.length_a   1.000
_cell.length_b   1.000
_cell.length_c   1.000
_cell.angle_alpha   90.00
_cell.angle_beta   90.00
_cell.angle_gamma   90.00
#
_symmetry.space_group_name_H-M   'P 1'
#
loop_
_entity.id
_entity.type
_entity.pdbx_description
1 polymer ?
#
loop_
_entity_poly.entity_id
_entity_poly.type
_entity_poly.pdbx_seq_one_letter_code
_entity_poly.pdbx_strand_id
1 'polypeptide(L)'
;MQSMTLEQLRATARAGGVVGVTLKGQGSGFFMEIATRSGQDAFLVKARSTEPRRFGSPNSALIVLRDLGIAVVQLDATNWNPDQKVVTQNRDSRAQAMRQAHEAAAYNQWLAAEIQEAIDDPRPSVAHDEVMVRMDARIARHKAAGAK
;
A
#
# COMPACT_ATOMS: atom_id res chain seq x y z
N MET A 1 -11.78 -32.39 -7.09
CA MET A 1 -11.00 -31.26 -6.57
C MET A 1 -11.86 -30.52 -5.56
N GLN A 2 -11.39 -30.44 -4.31
CA GLN A 2 -12.13 -29.78 -3.24
C GLN A 2 -11.76 -28.29 -3.16
N SER A 3 -12.56 -27.52 -2.43
CA SER A 3 -12.23 -26.16 -2.03
C SER A 3 -12.02 -26.13 -0.52
N MET A 4 -11.10 -25.28 -0.09
CA MET A 4 -10.81 -25.10 1.32
C MET A 4 -10.65 -23.62 1.64
N THR A 5 -11.31 -23.14 2.69
CA THR A 5 -11.15 -21.76 3.17
C THR A 5 -9.82 -21.59 3.90
N LEU A 6 -9.43 -20.33 4.16
CA LEU A 6 -8.22 -20.06 4.94
C LEU A 6 -8.27 -20.65 6.36
N GLU A 7 -9.45 -20.63 6.98
CA GLU A 7 -9.66 -21.19 8.32
C GLU A 7 -9.54 -22.72 8.32
N GLN A 8 -10.13 -23.37 7.32
CA GLN A 8 -9.99 -24.81 7.14
C GLN A 8 -8.53 -25.19 6.83
N LEU A 9 -7.83 -24.42 5.99
CA LEU A 9 -6.40 -24.65 5.75
C LEU A 9 -5.59 -24.53 7.03
N ARG A 10 -5.88 -23.53 7.88
CA ARG A 10 -5.23 -23.37 9.18
C ARG A 10 -5.48 -24.57 10.10
N ALA A 11 -6.72 -25.03 10.18
CA ALA A 11 -7.09 -26.19 10.99
C ALA A 11 -6.37 -27.46 10.50
N THR A 12 -6.39 -27.71 9.18
CA THR A 12 -5.74 -28.85 8.54
C THR A 12 -4.22 -28.81 8.71
N ALA A 13 -3.59 -27.63 8.55
CA ALA A 13 -2.15 -27.47 8.76
C ALA A 13 -1.74 -27.75 10.21
N ARG A 14 -2.50 -27.23 11.19
CA ARG A 14 -2.27 -27.51 12.62
C ARG A 14 -2.45 -28.97 12.98
N ALA A 15 -3.38 -29.66 12.32
CA ALA A 15 -3.59 -31.10 12.47
C ALA A 15 -2.53 -31.96 11.73
N GLY A 16 -1.58 -31.35 11.01
CA GLY A 16 -0.59 -32.06 10.20
C GLY A 16 -1.19 -32.72 8.95
N GLY A 17 -2.41 -32.36 8.55
CA GLY A 17 -3.11 -32.92 7.40
C GLY A 17 -2.62 -32.42 6.04
N VAL A 18 -1.81 -31.36 6.01
CA VAL A 18 -1.21 -30.82 4.78
C VAL A 18 0.08 -31.59 4.48
N VAL A 19 0.14 -32.21 3.30
CA VAL A 19 1.32 -32.93 2.80
C VAL A 19 2.22 -31.99 1.99
N GLY A 20 1.61 -31.09 1.24
CA GLY A 20 2.33 -30.12 0.44
C GLY A 20 1.43 -28.98 -0.03
N VAL A 21 2.06 -27.89 -0.42
CA VAL A 21 1.38 -26.75 -1.04
C VAL A 21 2.11 -26.38 -2.31
N THR A 22 1.36 -26.28 -3.40
CA THR A 22 1.85 -25.83 -4.70
C THR A 22 1.19 -24.50 -5.05
N LEU A 23 2.01 -23.48 -5.24
CA LEU A 23 1.58 -22.19 -5.76
C LEU A 23 1.64 -22.25 -7.29
N LYS A 24 0.49 -22.41 -7.93
CA LYS A 24 0.34 -22.46 -9.39
C LYS A 24 0.17 -21.06 -9.96
N GLY A 25 1.07 -20.65 -10.84
CA GLY A 25 0.95 -19.45 -11.64
C GLY A 25 -0.04 -19.65 -12.78
N GLN A 26 -0.95 -18.71 -12.97
CA GLN A 26 -1.91 -18.72 -14.07
C GLN A 26 -2.21 -17.29 -14.53
N GLY A 27 -1.86 -17.00 -15.78
CA GLY A 27 -1.88 -15.64 -16.31
C GLY A 27 -1.05 -14.71 -15.42
N SER A 28 -1.61 -13.57 -15.02
CA SER A 28 -0.92 -12.60 -14.15
C SER A 28 -1.11 -12.83 -12.65
N GLY A 29 -1.63 -13.98 -12.22
CA GLY A 29 -1.85 -14.30 -10.80
C GLY A 29 -1.37 -15.68 -10.40
N PHE A 30 -1.58 -15.98 -9.13
CA PHE A 30 -1.23 -17.26 -8.52
C PHE A 30 -2.41 -17.83 -7.74
N PHE A 31 -2.49 -19.16 -7.70
CA PHE A 31 -3.48 -19.93 -6.95
C PHE A 31 -2.79 -20.99 -6.11
N MET A 32 -3.37 -21.32 -4.97
CA MET A 32 -2.79 -22.26 -4.03
C MET A 32 -3.53 -23.59 -4.09
N GLU A 33 -2.83 -24.62 -4.56
CA GLU A 33 -3.24 -26.02 -4.49
C GLU A 33 -2.62 -26.66 -3.26
N ILE A 34 -3.41 -27.43 -2.54
CA ILE A 34 -3.06 -28.01 -1.24
C ILE A 34 -3.24 -29.52 -1.35
N ALA A 35 -2.13 -30.23 -1.27
CA ALA A 35 -2.11 -31.68 -1.18
C ALA A 35 -2.41 -32.08 0.27
N THR A 36 -3.48 -32.85 0.46
CA THR A 36 -3.90 -33.30 1.79
C THR A 36 -3.60 -34.78 2.00
N ARG A 37 -3.43 -35.18 3.26
CA ARG A 37 -3.13 -36.57 3.62
C ARG A 37 -4.28 -37.54 3.32
N SER A 38 -5.50 -37.03 3.17
CA SER A 38 -6.66 -37.83 2.74
C SER A 38 -6.64 -38.16 1.23
N GLY A 39 -5.67 -37.63 0.47
CA GLY A 39 -5.59 -37.79 -0.99
C GLY A 39 -6.58 -36.91 -1.76
N GLN A 40 -7.25 -35.98 -1.08
CA GLN A 40 -8.20 -35.05 -1.70
C GLN A 40 -7.54 -33.67 -1.84
N ASP A 41 -6.97 -33.41 -3.00
CA ASP A 41 -6.36 -32.11 -3.29
C ASP A 41 -7.41 -31.01 -3.31
N ALA A 42 -7.06 -29.88 -2.71
CA ALA A 42 -7.95 -28.75 -2.52
C ALA A 42 -7.32 -27.44 -3.01
N PHE A 43 -8.16 -26.54 -3.52
CA PHE A 43 -7.77 -25.15 -3.77
C PHE A 43 -8.17 -24.26 -2.60
N LEU A 44 -7.29 -23.29 -2.28
CA LEU A 44 -7.65 -22.23 -1.36
C LEU A 44 -8.74 -21.34 -1.98
N VAL A 45 -9.83 -21.10 -1.27
CA VAL A 45 -10.91 -20.19 -1.68
C VAL A 45 -11.14 -19.09 -0.64
N LYS A 46 -11.93 -18.07 -1.00
CA LYS A 46 -12.40 -17.06 -0.03
C LYS A 46 -13.58 -17.64 0.77
N ALA A 47 -13.79 -17.19 2.01
CA ALA A 47 -14.82 -17.75 2.90
C ALA A 47 -16.25 -17.73 2.33
N ARG A 48 -16.57 -16.80 1.43
CA ARG A 48 -17.90 -16.64 0.81
C ARG A 48 -17.90 -16.90 -0.69
N SER A 49 -16.93 -17.67 -1.20
CA SER A 49 -16.82 -17.95 -2.64
C SER A 49 -16.25 -19.35 -2.87
N THR A 50 -16.70 -19.99 -3.94
CA THR A 50 -16.13 -21.24 -4.46
C THR A 50 -15.00 -21.01 -5.45
N GLU A 51 -14.74 -19.76 -5.84
CA GLU A 51 -13.66 -19.42 -6.75
C GLU A 51 -12.29 -19.53 -6.05
N PRO A 52 -11.29 -20.16 -6.69
CA PRO A 52 -9.92 -20.17 -6.20
C PRO A 52 -9.43 -18.76 -5.87
N ARG A 53 -8.86 -18.61 -4.68
CA ARG A 53 -8.32 -17.35 -4.20
C ARG A 53 -7.10 -16.98 -5.03
N ARG A 54 -7.29 -16.00 -5.91
CA ARG A 54 -6.22 -15.40 -6.70
C ARG A 54 -5.32 -14.49 -5.86
N PHE A 55 -4.02 -14.68 -5.97
CA PHE A 55 -2.98 -13.80 -5.46
C PHE A 55 -2.34 -13.01 -6.60
N GLY A 56 -2.09 -11.72 -6.40
CA GLY A 56 -1.47 -10.86 -7.42
C GLY A 56 0.06 -10.95 -7.50
N SER A 57 0.69 -11.64 -6.54
CA SER A 57 2.12 -11.94 -6.52
C SER A 57 2.39 -13.19 -5.66
N PRO A 58 3.52 -13.88 -5.86
CA PRO A 58 3.90 -15.01 -5.01
C PRO A 58 4.12 -14.59 -3.56
N ASN A 59 4.72 -13.41 -3.35
CA ASN A 59 5.02 -12.91 -2.02
C ASN A 59 3.77 -12.78 -1.13
N SER A 60 2.65 -12.32 -1.70
CA SER A 60 1.38 -12.23 -0.95
C SER A 60 0.86 -13.61 -0.52
N ALA A 61 1.09 -14.66 -1.32
CA ALA A 61 0.75 -16.03 -0.94
C ALA A 61 1.69 -16.57 0.14
N LEU A 62 3.00 -16.28 0.03
CA LEU A 62 4.01 -16.68 1.02
C LEU A 62 3.76 -16.06 2.41
N ILE A 63 3.33 -14.80 2.49
CA ILE A 63 2.94 -14.16 3.75
C ILE A 63 1.81 -14.94 4.43
N VAL A 64 0.78 -15.32 3.67
CA VAL A 64 -0.34 -16.12 4.19
C VAL A 64 0.14 -17.50 4.65
N LEU A 65 1.00 -18.16 3.88
CA LEU A 65 1.54 -19.48 4.24
C LEU A 65 2.43 -19.43 5.49
N ARG A 66 3.24 -18.39 5.64
CA ARG A 66 4.02 -18.13 6.85
C ARG A 66 3.14 -18.02 8.09
N ASP A 67 2.05 -17.25 8.01
CA ASP A 67 1.10 -17.08 9.12
C ASP A 67 0.33 -18.38 9.46
N LEU A 68 0.31 -19.34 8.54
CA LEU A 68 -0.26 -20.67 8.73
C LEU A 68 0.76 -21.69 9.24
N GLY A 69 2.05 -21.33 9.35
CA GLY A 69 3.13 -22.23 9.74
C GLY A 69 3.60 -23.17 8.62
N ILE A 70 3.27 -22.88 7.36
CA ILE A 70 3.71 -23.67 6.21
C ILE A 70 5.02 -23.08 5.69
N ALA A 71 6.13 -23.77 5.93
CA ALA A 71 7.47 -23.27 5.65
C ALA A 71 8.00 -23.62 4.26
N VAL A 72 7.58 -24.76 3.71
CA VAL A 72 8.06 -25.27 2.41
C VAL A 72 6.89 -25.35 1.45
N VAL A 73 7.10 -24.80 0.25
CA VAL A 73 6.08 -24.72 -0.80
C VAL A 73 6.75 -24.97 -2.14
N GLN A 74 6.02 -25.58 -3.07
CA GLN A 74 6.43 -25.68 -4.46
C GLN A 74 5.85 -24.50 -5.25
N LEU A 75 6.64 -23.96 -6.18
CA LEU A 75 6.18 -22.93 -7.11
C LEU A 75 6.13 -23.54 -8.51
N ASP A 76 4.93 -23.61 -9.08
CA ASP A 76 4.74 -23.98 -10.48
C ASP A 76 4.49 -22.70 -11.28
N ALA A 77 5.52 -22.23 -11.98
CA ALA A 77 5.47 -21.03 -12.80
C ALA A 77 5.14 -21.32 -14.28
N THR A 78 4.80 -22.56 -14.65
CA THR A 78 4.64 -22.99 -16.05
C THR A 78 3.64 -22.12 -16.83
N ASN A 79 2.53 -21.74 -16.20
CA ASN A 79 1.48 -20.92 -16.81
C ASN A 79 1.45 -19.47 -16.30
N TRP A 80 2.52 -19.00 -15.65
CA TRP A 80 2.62 -17.63 -15.19
C TRP A 80 3.10 -16.71 -16.31
N ASN A 81 2.34 -15.66 -16.58
CA ASN A 81 2.69 -14.61 -17.52
C ASN A 81 2.54 -13.22 -16.86
N PRO A 82 3.64 -12.57 -16.45
CA PRO A 82 3.59 -11.25 -15.83
C PRO A 82 3.10 -10.14 -16.76
N ASP A 83 3.23 -10.29 -18.08
CA ASP A 83 2.85 -9.27 -19.07
C ASP A 83 1.32 -9.18 -19.25
N GLN A 84 0.58 -10.23 -18.88
CA GLN A 84 -0.88 -10.21 -18.81
C GLN A 84 -1.42 -9.43 -17.60
N LYS A 85 -0.54 -8.80 -16.81
CA LYS A 85 -0.95 -7.98 -15.68
C LYS A 85 -1.44 -6.65 -16.22
N VAL A 86 -2.76 -6.52 -16.35
CA VAL A 86 -3.38 -5.21 -16.62
C VAL A 86 -2.99 -4.27 -15.48
N VAL A 87 -2.11 -3.31 -15.76
CA VAL A 87 -1.77 -2.23 -14.84
C VAL A 87 -3.04 -1.41 -14.68
N THR A 88 -3.79 -1.67 -13.62
CA THR A 88 -5.01 -0.92 -13.35
C THR A 88 -4.60 0.47 -12.85
N GLN A 89 -4.93 1.49 -13.63
CA GLN A 89 -4.73 2.92 -13.32
C GLN A 89 -5.16 3.31 -11.89
N ASN A 90 -6.09 2.54 -11.31
CA ASN A 90 -6.60 2.69 -9.95
C ASN A 90 -5.52 2.56 -8.86
N ARG A 91 -4.47 1.75 -9.06
CA ARG A 91 -3.42 1.57 -8.04
C ARG A 91 -2.47 2.76 -7.96
N ASP A 92 -2.10 3.32 -9.10
CA ASP A 92 -1.27 4.52 -9.19
C ASP A 92 -2.05 5.76 -8.74
N SER A 93 -3.33 5.84 -9.13
CA SER A 93 -4.29 6.84 -8.64
C SER A 93 -4.39 6.83 -7.11
N ARG A 94 -4.54 5.66 -6.47
CA ARG A 94 -4.64 5.56 -5.01
C ARG A 94 -3.33 5.94 -4.31
N ALA A 95 -2.18 5.56 -4.88
CA ALA A 95 -0.88 5.94 -4.33
C ALA A 95 -0.64 7.45 -4.43
N GLN A 96 -1.02 8.07 -5.55
CA GLN A 96 -0.98 9.53 -5.72
C GLN A 96 -1.92 10.24 -4.75
N ALA A 97 -3.16 9.77 -4.59
CA ALA A 97 -4.12 10.32 -3.64
C ALA A 97 -3.60 10.25 -2.19
N MET A 98 -2.94 9.15 -1.81
CA MET A 98 -2.34 9.02 -0.49
C MET A 98 -1.17 9.98 -0.28
N ARG A 99 -0.29 10.17 -1.29
CA ARG A 99 0.80 11.16 -1.21
C ARG A 99 0.25 12.58 -1.07
N GLN A 100 -0.75 12.96 -1.87
CA GLN A 100 -1.41 14.26 -1.78
C GLN A 100 -2.06 14.48 -0.41
N ALA A 101 -2.71 13.46 0.16
CA ALA A 101 -3.27 13.55 1.49
C ALA A 101 -2.20 13.77 2.58
N HIS A 102 -1.05 13.11 2.47
CA HIS A 102 0.07 13.33 3.39
C HIS A 102 0.71 14.70 3.23
N GLU A 103 0.92 15.17 2.01
CA GLU A 103 1.44 16.51 1.72
C GLU A 103 0.50 17.59 2.26
N ALA A 104 -0.80 17.45 2.04
CA ALA A 104 -1.81 18.36 2.57
C ALA A 104 -1.85 18.35 4.10
N ALA A 105 -1.73 17.18 4.73
CA ALA A 105 -1.68 17.08 6.19
C ALA A 105 -0.43 17.76 6.77
N ALA A 106 0.73 17.55 6.16
CA ALA A 106 1.98 18.19 6.58
C ALA A 106 1.92 19.72 6.41
N TYR A 107 1.39 20.19 5.27
CA TYR A 107 1.20 21.62 5.03
C TYR A 107 0.25 22.25 6.04
N ASN A 108 -0.88 21.59 6.32
CA ASN A 108 -1.85 22.10 7.29
C ASN A 108 -1.28 22.14 8.72
N GLN A 109 -0.46 21.16 9.10
CA GLN A 109 0.21 21.17 10.41
C GLN A 109 1.21 22.32 10.52
N TRP A 110 2.05 22.52 9.51
CA TRP A 110 2.99 23.63 9.45
C TRP A 110 2.25 24.98 9.47
N LEU A 111 1.23 25.16 8.64
CA LEU A 111 0.45 26.39 8.57
C LEU A 111 -0.27 26.69 9.89
N ALA A 112 -0.86 25.69 10.54
CA ALA A 112 -1.50 25.85 11.83
C ALA A 112 -0.50 26.27 12.92
N ALA A 113 0.71 25.71 12.91
CA ALA A 113 1.76 26.10 13.84
C ALA A 113 2.21 27.55 13.60
N GLU A 114 2.43 27.95 12.34
CA GLU A 114 2.87 29.31 12.01
C GLU A 114 1.80 30.37 12.30
N ILE A 115 0.52 30.03 12.09
CA ILE A 115 -0.61 30.89 12.51
C ILE A 115 -0.63 31.04 14.03
N GLN A 116 -0.43 29.94 14.78
CA GLN A 116 -0.44 29.98 16.23
C GLN A 116 0.74 30.81 16.78
N GLU A 117 1.94 30.64 16.23
CA GLU A 117 3.11 31.46 16.56
C GLU A 117 2.86 32.96 16.30
N ALA A 118 2.18 33.30 15.20
CA ALA A 118 1.83 34.69 14.90
C ALA A 118 0.76 35.26 15.85
N ILE A 119 -0.18 34.44 16.32
CA ILE A 119 -1.19 34.84 17.31
C ILE A 119 -0.56 35.04 18.69
N ASP A 120 0.38 34.17 19.06
CA ASP A 120 1.06 34.20 20.37
C ASP A 120 2.17 35.25 20.46
N ASP A 121 2.47 35.96 19.36
CA ASP A 121 3.46 37.03 19.33
C ASP A 121 2.99 38.24 20.18
N PRO A 122 3.72 38.60 21.25
CA PRO A 122 3.32 39.69 22.14
C PRO A 122 3.55 41.08 21.54
N ARG A 123 4.19 41.19 20.36
CA ARG A 123 4.46 42.48 19.72
C ARG A 123 3.16 43.11 19.22
N PRO A 124 3.01 44.45 19.34
CA PRO A 124 1.84 45.12 18.79
C PRO A 124 1.82 45.02 17.26
N SER A 125 0.62 44.94 16.69
CA SER A 125 0.44 44.99 15.24
C SER A 125 0.98 46.32 14.68
N VAL A 126 1.63 46.25 13.52
CA VAL A 126 2.15 47.42 12.81
C VAL A 126 1.05 48.02 11.95
N ALA A 127 0.93 49.35 11.93
CA ALA A 127 -0.04 50.03 11.06
C ALA A 127 0.25 49.77 9.57
N HIS A 128 -0.79 49.66 8.77
CA HIS A 128 -0.68 49.32 7.34
C HIS A 128 0.28 50.27 6.59
N ASP A 129 0.15 51.58 6.79
CA ASP A 129 0.98 52.59 6.11
C ASP A 129 2.47 52.40 6.41
N GLU A 130 2.80 52.05 7.65
CA GLU A 130 4.18 51.78 8.06
C GLU A 130 4.72 50.49 7.42
N VAL A 131 3.89 49.45 7.28
CA VAL A 131 4.25 48.23 6.55
C VAL A 131 4.57 48.55 5.08
N MET A 132 3.74 49.36 4.44
CA MET A 132 3.93 49.75 3.03
C MET A 132 5.23 50.52 2.83
N VAL A 133 5.53 51.50 3.69
CA VAL A 133 6.81 52.25 3.64
C VAL A 133 8.01 51.32 3.80
N ARG A 134 7.97 50.38 4.75
CA ARG A 134 9.04 49.39 4.95
C ARG A 134 9.19 48.46 3.75
N MET A 135 8.09 48.06 3.12
CA MET A 135 8.09 47.20 1.93
C MET A 135 8.69 47.93 0.72
N ASP A 136 8.30 49.17 0.46
CA ASP A 136 8.83 49.97 -0.65
C ASP A 136 10.34 50.17 -0.54
N ALA A 137 10.82 50.46 0.68
CA ALA A 137 12.25 50.56 0.94
C ALA A 137 12.98 49.23 0.66
N ARG A 138 12.39 48.08 0.99
CA ARG A 138 12.96 46.74 0.71
C ARG A 138 12.98 46.45 -0.79
N ILE A 139 11.92 46.78 -1.51
CA ILE A 139 11.83 46.63 -2.97
C ILE A 139 12.90 47.50 -3.65
N ALA A 140 13.04 48.77 -3.25
CA ALA A 140 14.05 49.67 -3.82
C ALA A 140 15.48 49.14 -3.63
N ARG A 141 15.81 48.59 -2.45
CA ARG A 141 17.11 47.95 -2.19
C ARG A 141 17.37 46.78 -3.13
N HIS A 142 16.39 45.88 -3.31
CA HIS A 142 16.56 44.73 -4.20
C HIS A 142 16.70 45.14 -5.66
N LYS A 143 15.95 46.15 -6.12
CA LYS A 143 16.09 46.70 -7.47
C LYS A 143 17.47 47.33 -7.71
N ALA A 144 17.98 48.10 -6.75
CA ALA A 144 19.31 48.69 -6.85
C ALA A 144 20.43 47.64 -6.82
N ALA A 145 20.24 46.53 -6.10
CA ALA A 145 21.19 45.43 -6.03
C ALA A 145 21.21 44.55 -7.29
N GLY A 146 20.06 44.36 -7.96
CA GLY A 146 19.96 43.62 -9.22
C GLY A 146 20.27 44.44 -10.48
N ALA A 147 20.53 45.75 -10.34
CA ALA A 147 20.91 46.66 -11.42
C ALA A 147 22.44 46.88 -11.55
N LYS A 148 23.24 46.13 -10.79
CA LYS A 148 24.69 46.01 -10.96
C LYS A 148 25.01 44.69 -11.64
#